data_AF-A0A1R4B2U6-F1
#
_entry.id   AF-A0A1R4B2U6-F1
#
_cell.length_a   1.000
_cell.length_b   1.000
_cell.length_c   1.000
_cell.angle_alpha   90.00
_cell.angle_beta   90.00
_cell.angle_gamma   90.00
#
_symmetry.space_group_name_H-M   'P 1'
#
loop_
_entity.id
_entity.type
_entity.pdbx_description
1 polymer ?
#
loop_
_entity_poly.entity_id
_entity_poly.type
_entity_poly.pdbx_seq_one_letter_code
_entity_poly.pdbx_strand_id
1 'polypeptide(L)' 'MKRTSNTYRLNLIKQVANKAQEDKPDPMAEYINSMLSKDEKKVQRPATKGNFSGVHFDEHIGGWVSDRWTGQ' A
#
# COMPACT_ATOMS: atom_id res chain seq x y z
N MET A 1 36.51 -33.56 17.64
CA MET A 1 35.56 -32.86 18.56
C MET A 1 35.23 -31.41 18.19
N LYS A 2 35.77 -30.81 17.11
CA LYS A 2 35.47 -29.40 16.77
C LYS A 2 34.01 -29.13 16.35
N ARG A 3 33.28 -30.17 15.89
CA ARG A 3 31.89 -30.08 15.42
C ARG A 3 30.83 -30.11 16.53
N THR A 4 31.21 -30.46 17.76
CA THR A 4 30.29 -30.53 18.92
C THR A 4 30.49 -29.40 19.92
N SER A 5 31.46 -28.50 19.69
CA SER A 5 31.68 -27.36 20.56
C SER A 5 30.52 -26.37 20.45
N ASN A 6 30.16 -25.77 21.58
CA ASN A 6 29.06 -24.81 21.65
C ASN A 6 29.29 -23.62 20.69
N THR A 7 30.52 -23.10 20.65
CA THR A 7 30.92 -22.02 19.75
C THR A 7 30.74 -22.36 18.28
N TYR A 8 31.09 -23.60 17.86
CA TYR A 8 30.90 -24.01 16.48
C TYR A 8 29.42 -24.10 16.10
N ARG A 9 28.58 -24.63 16.99
CA ARG A 9 27.12 -24.69 16.78
C ARG A 9 26.51 -23.30 16.66
N LEU A 10 26.88 -22.37 17.54
CA LEU A 10 26.39 -20.99 17.50
C LEU A 10 26.83 -20.26 16.21
N ASN A 11 28.08 -20.46 15.77
CA ASN A 11 28.55 -19.90 14.50
C ASN A 11 27.81 -20.48 13.30
N LEU A 12 27.52 -21.79 13.31
CA LEU A 12 26.75 -22.44 12.26
C LEU A 12 25.31 -21.91 12.21
N ILE A 13 24.65 -21.80 13.37
CA ILE A 13 23.29 -21.22 13.48
C ILE A 13 23.29 -19.79 12.94
N LYS A 14 24.27 -18.96 13.33
CA LYS A 14 24.40 -17.58 12.84
C LYS A 14 24.56 -17.51 11.31
N GLN A 15 25.39 -18.38 10.73
CA GLN A 15 25.59 -18.43 9.28
C GLN A 15 24.31 -18.85 8.54
N VAL A 16 23.58 -19.84 9.06
CA VAL A 16 22.32 -20.31 8.46
C VAL A 16 21.22 -19.27 8.60
N ALA A 17 21.09 -18.63 9.77
CA ALA A 17 20.11 -17.57 10.00
C ALA A 17 20.33 -16.37 9.06
N ASN A 18 21.57 -15.92 8.91
CA ASN A 18 21.89 -14.84 7.97
C ASN A 18 21.60 -15.22 6.51
N LYS A 19 21.82 -16.49 6.14
CA LYS A 19 21.54 -16.99 4.79
C LYS A 19 20.04 -17.17 4.50
N ALA A 20 19.24 -17.49 5.52
CA ALA A 20 17.78 -17.48 5.44
C ALA A 20 17.22 -16.06 5.44
N GLN A 21 17.91 -15.10 6.07
CA GLN A 21 17.53 -13.70 6.06
C GLN A 21 17.82 -13.01 4.71
N GLU A 22 18.72 -13.57 3.88
CA GLU A 22 18.77 -13.30 2.43
C GLU A 22 17.62 -13.99 1.69
N ASP A 23 16.44 -14.01 2.31
CA ASP A 23 15.21 -14.43 1.69
C ASP A 23 14.91 -13.45 0.56
N LYS A 24 14.73 -14.06 -0.60
CA LYS A 24 14.37 -13.42 -1.86
C LYS A 24 13.32 -12.35 -1.57
N PRO A 25 13.51 -11.13 -2.12
CA PRO A 25 12.51 -10.10 -1.93
C PRO A 25 11.17 -10.64 -2.42
N ASP A 26 10.20 -10.71 -1.51
CA ASP A 26 8.83 -11.02 -1.88
C ASP A 26 8.42 -10.00 -2.96
N PRO A 27 8.06 -10.44 -4.17
CA PRO A 27 7.67 -9.54 -5.25
C PRO A 27 6.54 -8.59 -4.82
N MET A 28 5.66 -9.04 -3.91
CA MET A 28 4.61 -8.21 -3.34
C MET A 28 5.17 -7.16 -2.36
N ALA A 29 6.13 -7.52 -1.51
CA ALA A 29 6.79 -6.58 -0.61
C ALA A 29 7.57 -5.49 -1.38
N GLU A 30 8.27 -5.85 -2.47
CA GLU A 30 8.91 -4.87 -3.37
C GLU A 30 7.89 -3.97 -4.04
N TYR A 31 6.78 -4.54 -4.51
CA TYR A 31 5.70 -3.79 -5.14
C TYR A 31 5.08 -2.78 -4.17
N ILE A 32 4.77 -3.19 -2.94
CA ILE A 32 4.25 -2.31 -1.88
C ILE A 32 5.25 -1.19 -1.56
N ASN A 33 6.54 -1.53 -1.40
CA ASN A 33 7.58 -0.52 -1.18
C ASN A 33 7.69 0.46 -2.34
N SER A 34 7.54 0.00 -3.60
CA SER A 34 7.53 0.87 -4.77
C SER A 34 6.32 1.80 -4.79
N MET A 35 5.15 1.35 -4.33
CA MET A 35 3.94 2.17 -4.22
C MET A 35 4.08 3.23 -3.11
N LEU A 36 4.69 2.88 -1.99
CA LEU A 36 4.91 3.80 -0.87
C LEU A 36 6.03 4.81 -1.13
N SER A 37 7.08 4.40 -1.83
CA SER A 37 8.24 5.26 -2.16
C SER A 37 7.96 6.18 -3.34
N LYS A 38 7.02 5.82 -4.22
CA LYS A 38 6.42 6.77 -5.14
C LYS A 38 5.54 7.68 -4.29
N ASP A 39 6.13 8.80 -3.87
CA ASP A 39 5.37 10.01 -3.59
C ASP A 39 4.62 10.36 -4.88
N GLU A 40 3.48 9.69 -5.10
CA GLU A 40 2.43 10.27 -5.90
C GLU A 40 2.12 11.56 -5.18
N LYS A 41 2.70 12.65 -5.69
CA LYS A 41 2.27 14.02 -5.41
C LYS A 41 0.76 13.89 -5.44
N LYS A 42 0.13 13.84 -4.26
CA LYS A 42 -1.31 13.70 -4.15
C LYS A 42 -1.79 14.77 -5.08
N VAL A 43 -2.31 14.37 -6.24
CA VAL A 43 -2.86 15.32 -7.17
C VAL A 43 -3.99 15.84 -6.31
N GLN A 44 -3.77 17.00 -5.72
CA GLN A 44 -4.79 17.77 -5.06
C GLN A 44 -5.68 18.11 -6.23
N ARG A 45 -6.53 17.16 -6.60
CA ARG A 45 -7.65 17.41 -7.47
C ARG A 45 -8.34 18.51 -6.70
N PRO A 46 -8.39 19.75 -7.22
CA PRO A 46 -9.18 20.77 -6.57
C PRO A 46 -10.52 20.11 -6.34
N ALA A 47 -11.07 20.18 -5.12
CA ALA A 47 -12.35 19.60 -4.76
C ALA A 47 -13.34 20.07 -5.84
N THR A 48 -13.48 19.25 -6.88
CA THR A 48 -14.09 19.68 -8.11
C THR A 48 -15.52 19.53 -7.70
N LYS A 49 -16.19 20.68 -7.47
CA LYS A 49 -17.59 20.81 -7.08
C LYS A 49 -18.31 19.54 -7.49
N GLY A 50 -18.72 18.76 -6.48
CA GLY A 50 -18.88 17.29 -6.48
C GLY A 50 -19.80 16.73 -7.54
N ASN A 51 -19.47 16.98 -8.80
CA ASN A 51 -20.27 16.66 -9.97
C ASN A 51 -19.60 15.46 -10.60
N PHE A 52 -19.95 14.28 -10.10
CA PHE A 52 -19.53 13.03 -10.70
C PHE A 52 -20.58 12.64 -11.73
N SER A 53 -20.25 12.75 -13.01
CA SER A 53 -21.09 12.24 -14.11
C SER A 53 -22.53 12.79 -14.15
N GLY A 54 -22.70 14.10 -13.90
CA GLY A 54 -24.03 14.74 -13.89
C GLY A 54 -24.87 14.40 -12.66
N VAL A 55 -24.21 14.12 -11.54
CA VAL A 55 -24.82 13.96 -10.21
C VAL A 55 -24.04 14.83 -9.23
N HIS A 56 -24.74 15.64 -8.44
CA HIS A 56 -24.15 16.47 -7.38
C HIS A 56 -24.73 16.13 -6.01
N PHE A 57 -23.96 16.34 -4.95
CA PHE A 57 -24.48 16.24 -3.59
C PHE A 57 -25.20 17.55 -3.23
N ASP A 58 -26.49 17.46 -2.94
CA ASP A 58 -27.31 18.56 -2.46
C ASP A 58 -27.43 18.47 -0.92
N GLU A 59 -26.77 19.40 -0.25
CA GLU A 59 -26.73 19.50 1.21
C GLU A 59 -28.09 19.84 1.81
N HIS A 60 -28.99 20.48 1.05
CA HIS A 60 -30.33 20.82 1.51
C HIS A 60 -31.21 19.58 1.71
N ILE A 61 -31.10 18.60 0.81
CA ILE A 61 -31.82 17.31 0.94
C ILE A 61 -30.98 16.22 1.62
N GLY A 62 -29.69 16.48 1.82
CA GLY A 62 -28.73 15.53 2.41
C GLY A 62 -28.44 14.32 1.51
N GLY A 63 -28.45 14.50 0.18
CA GLY A 63 -28.40 13.38 -0.78
C GLY A 63 -27.78 13.74 -2.12
N TRP A 64 -27.54 12.71 -2.95
CA TRP A 64 -27.03 12.87 -4.31
C TRP A 64 -28.19 13.04 -5.30
N VAL A 65 -28.18 14.12 -6.08
CA VAL A 65 -29.19 14.48 -7.09
C VAL A 65 -28.60 14.37 -8.47
N SER A 66 -29.33 13.76 -9.40
CA SER A 66 -28.95 13.76 -10.81
C SER A 66 -29.41 15.05 -11.50
N ASP A 67 -28.49 15.71 -12.19
CA ASP A 67 -28.75 16.90 -13.01
C ASP A 67 -29.67 16.59 -14.21
N ARG A 68 -29.88 15.30 -14.53
CA ARG A 68 -30.76 14.85 -15.62
C ARG A 68 -32.23 14.78 -15.21
N TRP A 69 -32.54 14.90 -13.93
CA TRP A 69 -33.91 14.92 -13.45
C TRP A 69 -34.48 16.33 -13.57
N THR A 70 -34.73 16.80 -14.79
CA THR A 70 -35.62 17.95 -14.99
C THR A 70 -37.05 17.43 -14.92
N GLY A 71 -37.69 17.59 -13.75
CA GLY A 71 -39.12 17.33 -13.61
C GLY A 71 -39.88 18.23 -14.59
N GLN A 72 -40.68 17.59 -15.44
CA GLN A 72 -41.61 18.25 -16.36
C GLN A 72 -42.92 18.57 -15.63
#